data_AF-A0A7S2ILZ7-F1
#
_entry.id   AF-A0A7S2ILZ7-F1
#
_cell.length_a   1.000
_cell.length_b   1.000
_cell.length_c   1.000
_cell.angle_alpha   90.00
_cell.angle_beta   90.00
_cell.angle_gamma   90.00
#
_symmetry.space_group_name_H-M   'P 1'
#
loop_
_entity.id
_entity.type
_entity.pdbx_description
1 polymer ?
#
loop_
_entity_poly.entity_id
_entity_poly.type
_entity_poly.pdbx_seq_one_letter_code
_entity_poly.pdbx_strand_id
1 'polypeptide(L)'
;MPPLDEEMLAELGEIPANVEGAWKHSWGTADKLYKSEAIDAFGLKYLLGVFETKDEAQKAFADWNQEYEKARVDMKSEMEQWGKQEQARLDRDTTGQERIKKVLEEAKR
;
A
#
# COMPACT_ATOMS: atom_id res chain seq x y z
N MET A 1 1.31 -25.25 0.69
CA MET A 1 0.37 -26.14 -0.02
C MET A 1 1.08 -26.59 -1.29
N PRO A 2 1.32 -27.90 -1.47
CA PRO A 2 1.76 -28.41 -2.75
C PRO A 2 0.67 -28.14 -3.81
N PRO A 3 1.04 -27.91 -5.08
CA PRO A 3 0.07 -27.76 -6.16
C PRO A 3 -0.72 -29.06 -6.36
N LEU A 4 -2.01 -28.94 -6.69
CA LEU A 4 -2.85 -30.08 -7.05
C LEU A 4 -2.33 -30.69 -8.36
N ASP A 5 -2.36 -32.02 -8.46
CA ASP A 5 -2.00 -32.73 -9.69
C ASP A 5 -3.08 -32.59 -10.78
N GLU A 6 -2.72 -32.89 -12.02
CA GLU A 6 -3.60 -32.72 -13.19
C GLU A 6 -4.84 -33.63 -13.14
N GLU A 7 -4.72 -34.80 -12.51
CA GLU A 7 -5.81 -35.77 -12.39
C GLU A 7 -6.87 -35.25 -11.40
N MET A 8 -6.44 -34.74 -10.25
CA MET A 8 -7.32 -34.06 -9.28
C MET A 8 -7.96 -32.81 -9.87
N LEU A 9 -7.24 -32.03 -10.69
CA LEU A 9 -7.80 -30.85 -11.35
C LEU A 9 -8.90 -31.23 -12.36
N ALA A 10 -8.72 -32.35 -13.09
CA ALA A 10 -9.72 -32.84 -14.03
C ALA A 10 -10.98 -33.33 -13.32
N GLU A 11 -10.83 -34.10 -12.24
CA GLU A 11 -11.95 -34.59 -11.41
C GLU A 11 -12.76 -33.42 -10.80
N LEU A 12 -12.07 -32.40 -10.27
CA LEU A 12 -12.72 -31.19 -9.74
C LEU A 12 -13.44 -30.38 -10.83
N GLY A 13 -12.99 -30.45 -12.09
CA GLY A 13 -13.63 -29.79 -13.22
C GLY A 13 -14.95 -30.44 -13.66
N GLU A 14 -15.15 -31.72 -13.35
CA GLU A 14 -16.43 -32.42 -13.61
C GLU A 14 -17.52 -32.03 -12.62
N ILE A 15 -17.15 -31.57 -11.43
CA ILE A 15 -18.09 -31.08 -10.42
C ILE A 15 -18.51 -29.67 -10.84
N PRO A 16 -19.79 -29.46 -11.21
CA PRO A 16 -20.23 -28.13 -11.60
C PRO A 16 -20.06 -27.18 -10.41
N ALA A 17 -19.35 -26.07 -10.63
CA ALA A 17 -19.10 -25.05 -9.60
C ALA A 17 -20.41 -24.45 -9.06
N ASN A 18 -21.49 -24.55 -9.83
CA ASN A 18 -22.82 -24.09 -9.47
C ASN A 18 -23.86 -25.20 -9.74
N VAL A 19 -24.67 -25.51 -8.72
CA VAL A 19 -25.88 -26.31 -8.85
C VAL A 19 -27.06 -25.35 -8.85
N GLU A 20 -27.84 -25.34 -9.93
CA GLU A 20 -28.98 -24.43 -10.11
C GLU A 20 -29.95 -24.55 -8.91
N GLY A 21 -30.16 -23.44 -8.19
CA GLY A 21 -31.00 -23.38 -6.99
C GLY A 21 -30.31 -23.66 -5.65
N ALA A 22 -29.02 -24.00 -5.62
CA ALA A 22 -28.27 -24.29 -4.38
C ALA A 22 -27.85 -23.01 -3.62
N TRP A 23 -27.74 -21.87 -4.29
CA TRP A 23 -27.24 -20.63 -3.69
C TRP A 23 -28.38 -19.66 -3.37
N LYS A 24 -28.55 -19.39 -2.07
CA LYS A 24 -29.57 -18.48 -1.51
C LYS A 24 -29.16 -17.00 -1.52
N HIS A 25 -27.98 -16.67 -2.05
CA HIS A 25 -27.35 -15.36 -1.96
C HIS A 25 -27.21 -14.72 -3.35
N SER A 26 -27.35 -13.41 -3.42
CA SER A 26 -27.27 -12.59 -4.65
C SER A 26 -25.85 -12.38 -5.17
N TRP A 27 -24.86 -13.06 -4.59
CA TRP A 27 -23.47 -12.96 -5.04
C TRP A 27 -23.32 -13.92 -6.22
N GLY A 28 -23.24 -13.35 -7.42
CA GLY A 28 -23.01 -14.10 -8.64
C GLY A 28 -21.73 -14.92 -8.53
N THR A 29 -21.71 -16.06 -9.20
CA THR A 29 -20.50 -16.87 -9.38
C THR A 29 -19.86 -16.49 -10.70
N ALA A 30 -18.57 -16.18 -10.72
CA ALA A 30 -17.83 -15.88 -11.94
C ALA A 30 -16.75 -16.94 -12.18
N ASP A 31 -16.70 -17.51 -13.39
CA ASP A 31 -15.67 -18.48 -13.79
C ASP A 31 -14.26 -17.86 -13.78
N LYS A 32 -14.19 -16.54 -13.97
CA LYS A 32 -12.95 -15.78 -14.02
C LYS A 32 -13.08 -14.46 -13.27
N LEU A 33 -12.10 -14.20 -12.42
CA LEU A 33 -11.95 -12.95 -11.68
C LEU A 33 -10.59 -12.31 -11.96
N TYR A 34 -10.53 -11.00 -11.90
CA TYR A 34 -9.34 -10.18 -12.09
C TYR A 34 -8.91 -9.58 -10.76
N LYS A 35 -7.67 -9.86 -10.37
CA LYS A 35 -7.07 -9.33 -9.15
C LYS A 35 -6.38 -7.99 -9.45
N SER A 36 -6.66 -6.98 -8.63
CA SER A 36 -5.92 -5.73 -8.62
C SER A 36 -5.04 -5.68 -7.38
N GLU A 37 -3.73 -5.49 -7.57
CA GLU A 37 -2.75 -5.45 -6.49
C GLU A 37 -1.76 -4.31 -6.68
N ALA A 38 -1.40 -3.67 -5.56
CA ALA A 38 -0.37 -2.65 -5.51
C ALA A 38 0.88 -3.20 -4.81
N ILE A 39 2.05 -2.75 -5.25
CA ILE A 39 3.33 -3.10 -4.64
C ILE A 39 4.00 -1.81 -4.19
N ASP A 40 4.35 -1.72 -2.91
CA ASP A 40 5.06 -0.56 -2.39
C ASP A 40 6.56 -0.59 -2.73
N ALA A 41 7.26 0.48 -2.37
CA ALA A 41 8.70 0.63 -2.61
C ALA A 41 9.57 -0.39 -1.83
N PHE A 42 8.99 -1.09 -0.84
CA PHE A 42 9.66 -2.13 -0.05
C PHE A 42 9.31 -3.54 -0.53
N GLY A 43 8.50 -3.65 -1.60
CA GLY A 43 8.09 -4.92 -2.18
C GLY A 43 6.90 -5.58 -1.46
N LEU A 44 6.23 -4.89 -0.53
CA LEU A 44 5.03 -5.40 0.10
C LEU A 44 3.85 -5.29 -0.87
N LYS A 45 3.05 -6.35 -0.92
CA LYS A 45 1.91 -6.47 -1.84
C LYS A 45 0.61 -6.20 -1.09
N TYR A 46 -0.21 -5.32 -1.64
CA TYR A 46 -1.52 -4.95 -1.10
C TYR A 46 -2.60 -5.35 -2.09
N LEU A 47 -3.57 -6.14 -1.64
CA LEU A 47 -4.74 -6.50 -2.44
C LEU A 47 -5.70 -5.31 -2.44
N LEU A 48 -5.93 -4.73 -3.62
CA LEU A 48 -6.91 -3.65 -3.80
C LEU A 48 -8.32 -4.20 -3.96
N GLY A 49 -8.44 -5.36 -4.62
CA GLY A 49 -9.71 -6.06 -4.78
C GLY A 49 -9.65 -7.17 -5.82
N VAL A 50 -10.77 -7.87 -5.93
CA VAL A 50 -11.02 -8.92 -6.92
C VAL A 50 -12.30 -8.53 -7.66
N PHE A 51 -12.23 -8.47 -8.99
CA PHE A 51 -13.25 -7.87 -9.86
C PHE A 51 -13.66 -8.84 -10.95
N GLU A 52 -14.86 -8.66 -11.50
CA GLU A 52 -15.37 -9.50 -12.59
C GLU A 52 -14.75 -9.10 -13.94
N THR A 53 -14.44 -7.81 -14.12
CA THR A 53 -13.87 -7.29 -15.36
C THR A 53 -12.45 -6.77 -15.19
N LYS A 54 -11.70 -6.76 -16.30
CA LYS A 54 -10.36 -6.16 -16.33
C LYS A 54 -10.40 -4.66 -16.08
N ASP A 55 -11.42 -4.01 -16.63
CA ASP A 55 -11.54 -2.55 -16.61
C ASP A 55 -11.79 -2.05 -15.19
N GLU A 56 -12.60 -2.76 -14.40
CA GLU A 56 -12.78 -2.46 -12.98
C GLU A 56 -11.50 -2.66 -12.17
N ALA A 57 -10.78 -3.75 -12.40
CA ALA A 57 -9.51 -4.01 -11.73
C ALA A 57 -8.45 -2.94 -12.05
N GLN A 58 -8.40 -2.49 -13.31
CA GLN A 58 -7.52 -1.41 -13.75
C GLN A 58 -7.94 -0.07 -13.17
N LYS A 59 -9.24 0.24 -13.13
CA LYS A 59 -9.75 1.46 -12.54
C LYS A 59 -9.42 1.53 -11.04
N ALA A 60 -9.64 0.44 -10.30
CA ALA A 60 -9.30 0.37 -8.89
C ALA A 60 -7.80 0.63 -8.64
N PHE A 61 -6.93 0.11 -9.51
CA PHE A 61 -5.50 0.39 -9.44
C PHE A 61 -5.18 1.86 -9.73
N ALA A 62 -5.79 2.44 -10.76
CA ALA A 62 -5.56 3.83 -11.15
C ALA A 62 -6.02 4.81 -10.07
N ASP A 63 -7.21 4.59 -9.50
CA ASP A 63 -7.76 5.40 -8.40
C ASP A 63 -6.83 5.32 -7.17
N TRP A 64 -6.42 4.11 -6.78
CA TRP A 64 -5.50 3.91 -5.66
C TRP A 64 -4.15 4.61 -5.89
N ASN A 65 -3.59 4.50 -7.10
CA ASN A 65 -2.30 5.11 -7.42
C ASN A 65 -2.37 6.64 -7.40
N GLN A 66 -3.50 7.22 -7.83
CA GLN A 66 -3.73 8.66 -7.75
C GLN A 66 -3.78 9.15 -6.31
N GLU A 67 -4.47 8.43 -5.42
CA GLU A 67 -4.49 8.73 -3.99
C GLU A 67 -3.11 8.60 -3.36
N TYR A 68 -2.37 7.55 -3.70
CA TYR A 68 -1.02 7.31 -3.21
C TYR A 68 -0.05 8.44 -3.59
N GLU A 69 -0.03 8.86 -4.85
CA GLU A 69 0.83 9.96 -5.30
C GLU A 69 0.47 11.28 -4.61
N LYS A 70 -0.83 11.56 -4.44
CA LYS A 70 -1.27 12.75 -3.71
C LYS A 70 -0.79 12.72 -2.25
N ALA A 71 -0.98 11.60 -1.55
CA ALA A 71 -0.53 11.45 -0.17
C ALA A 71 1.00 11.62 -0.03
N ARG A 72 1.78 11.18 -1.02
CA ARG A 72 3.23 11.40 -1.02
C ARG A 72 3.62 12.87 -1.17
N VAL A 73 2.93 13.60 -2.05
CA VAL A 73 3.18 15.04 -2.24
C VAL A 73 2.83 15.80 -0.97
N ASP A 74 1.67 15.50 -0.37
CA ASP A 74 1.21 16.14 0.86
C ASP A 74 2.19 15.86 2.00
N MET A 75 2.59 14.60 2.23
CA MET A 75 3.58 14.23 3.25
C MET A 75 4.92 14.95 3.06
N LYS A 76 5.41 15.08 1.82
CA LYS A 76 6.64 15.82 1.53
C LYS A 76 6.48 17.30 1.91
N SER A 77 5.36 17.90 1.57
CA SER A 77 5.08 19.31 1.88
C SER A 77 5.00 19.57 3.39
N GLU A 78 4.36 18.67 4.15
CA GLU A 78 4.27 18.74 5.60
C GLU A 78 5.65 18.60 6.25
N MET A 79 6.46 17.66 5.77
CA MET A 79 7.83 17.45 6.26
C MET A 79 8.73 18.67 6.00
N GLU A 80 8.61 19.29 4.82
CA GLU A 80 9.33 20.54 4.51
C GLU A 80 8.89 21.71 5.40
N GLN A 81 7.59 21.84 5.67
CA GLN A 81 7.06 22.86 6.57
C GLN A 81 7.52 22.64 8.01
N TRP A 82 7.46 21.41 8.49
CA TRP A 82 7.96 21.03 9.80
C TRP A 82 9.46 21.32 9.94
N GLY A 83 10.26 20.96 8.93
CA GLY A 83 11.69 21.24 8.92
C GLY A 83 12.01 22.74 8.99
N LYS A 84 11.25 23.58 8.29
CA LYS A 84 11.39 25.04 8.37
C LYS A 84 11.01 25.58 9.76
N GLN A 85 9.94 25.07 10.36
CA GLN A 85 9.53 25.48 11.72
C GLN A 85 10.57 25.06 12.76
N GLU A 86 11.09 23.84 12.66
CA GLU A 86 12.09 23.33 13.60
C GLU A 86 13.42 24.07 13.44
N GLN A 87 13.85 24.35 12.20
CA GLN A 87 15.03 25.18 11.97
C GLN A 87 14.84 26.58 12.56
N ALA A 88 13.68 27.21 12.35
CA ALA A 88 13.37 28.51 12.95
C ALA A 88 13.35 28.48 14.49
N ARG A 89 12.94 27.34 15.10
CA ARG A 89 13.02 27.12 16.56
C ARG A 89 14.47 27.05 17.02
N LEU A 90 15.31 26.27 16.32
CA LEU A 90 16.73 26.11 16.62
C LEU A 90 17.53 27.41 16.44
N ASP A 91 17.19 28.21 15.42
CA ASP A 91 17.83 29.51 15.17
C ASP A 91 17.47 30.54 16.25
N ARG A 92 16.30 30.43 16.86
CA ARG A 92 15.88 31.29 17.99
C ARG A 92 16.49 30.88 19.33
N ASP A 93 16.92 29.62 19.49
CA ASP A 93 17.57 29.12 20.70
C ASP A 93 19.09 29.32 20.66
N THR A 94 19.52 30.58 20.77
CA THR A 94 20.94 30.96 20.84
C THR A 94 21.65 30.33 22.05
N THR A 95 20.94 30.18 23.17
CA THR A 95 21.43 29.55 24.41
C THR A 95 21.72 28.05 24.29
N GLY A 96 20.96 27.32 23.46
CA GLY A 96 21.21 25.92 23.13
C GLY A 96 22.46 25.76 22.26
N GLN A 97 22.58 26.61 21.23
CA GLN A 97 23.74 26.61 20.33
C GLN A 97 25.05 26.93 21.08
N GLU A 98 25.03 27.92 21.97
CA GLU A 98 26.19 28.29 22.78
C GLU A 98 26.62 27.16 23.74
N ARG A 99 25.67 26.45 24.35
CA ARG A 99 25.96 25.28 25.20
C ARG A 99 26.62 24.15 24.42
N ILE A 100 26.09 23.81 23.24
CA ILE A 100 26.65 22.77 22.39
C ILE A 100 28.06 23.15 21.93
N LYS A 101 28.26 24.41 21.54
CA LYS A 101 29.58 24.93 21.14
C LYS A 101 30.59 24.84 22.29
N LYS A 102 30.19 25.18 23.51
CA LYS A 102 31.06 25.07 24.69
C LYS A 102 31.47 23.63 24.99
N VAL A 103 30.52 22.68 24.94
CA VAL A 103 30.81 21.24 25.14
C VAL A 103 31.75 20.71 24.05
N LEU A 104 31.58 21.13 22.79
CA LEU A 104 32.46 20.73 21.70
C LEU A 104 33.87 21.32 21.80
N GLU A 105 34.03 22.52 22.34
CA GLU A 105 35.37 23.08 22.61
C GLU A 105 36.04 22.42 23.81
N GLU A 106 35.30 22.10 24.86
CA GLU A 106 35.81 21.37 26.01
C GLU A 106 36.25 19.94 25.64
N ALA A 107 35.56 19.28 24.71
CA ALA A 107 35.93 17.95 24.22
C ALA A 107 37.14 17.93 23.26
N LYS A 108 37.57 19.09 22.75
CA LYS A 108 38.77 19.24 21.90
C LYS A 108 40.04 19.53 22.70
N ARG A 109 39.93 19.82 24.00
CA ARG A 109 41.04 20.03 24.93
C ARG A 109 41.48 18.72 25.57
#